data_AF-A0A948F0E5-F1
#
_entry.id   AF-A0A948F0E5-F1
#
_cell.length_a   1.000
_cell.length_b   1.000
_cell.length_c   1.000
_cell.angle_alpha   90.00
_cell.angle_beta   90.00
_cell.angle_gamma   90.00
#
_symmetry.space_group_name_H-M   'P 1'
#
loop_
_entity.id
_entity.type
_entity.pdbx_description
1 polymer ?
#
loop_
_entity_poly.entity_id
_entity_poly.type
_entity_poly.pdbx_seq_one_letter_code
_entity_poly.pdbx_strand_id
1 'polypeptide(L)'
;MKYISPWQWGPYRGAVAGIRALLGAVGASETGFIRHLVDDNNRRVKRHLARHGAGTVLLILPRCVKRKCCELDPAGSLAGCIDCRDCALGDLARIAAAYDVRALVAYRSHIAFALARRERPDLILAA
;
A
#
# COMPACT_ATOMS: atom_id res chain seq x y z
N MET A 1 12.06 11.66 8.74
CA MET A 1 12.26 12.42 7.47
C MET A 1 11.22 11.94 6.47
N LYS A 2 10.54 12.81 5.73
CA LYS A 2 9.42 12.41 4.85
C LYS A 2 9.93 11.79 3.54
N TYR A 3 9.37 10.66 3.11
CA TYR A 3 9.65 10.11 1.78
C TYR A 3 9.13 11.05 0.68
N ILE A 4 10.02 11.48 -0.21
CA ILE A 4 9.67 12.31 -1.37
C ILE A 4 9.64 11.40 -2.59
N SER A 5 8.42 11.14 -3.07
CA SER A 5 8.21 10.32 -4.25
C SER A 5 8.49 11.11 -5.53
N PRO A 6 9.18 10.55 -6.54
CA PRO A 6 9.33 11.17 -7.85
C PRO A 6 7.98 11.54 -8.49
N TRP A 7 6.93 10.79 -8.15
CA TRP A 7 5.56 11.05 -8.60
C TRP A 7 4.99 12.39 -8.10
N GLN A 8 5.62 13.04 -7.10
CA GLN A 8 5.27 14.39 -6.67
C GLN A 8 5.82 15.47 -7.63
N TRP A 9 6.82 15.15 -8.44
CA TRP A 9 7.47 16.07 -9.36
C TRP A 9 6.73 16.13 -10.71
N GLY A 10 6.36 17.33 -11.14
CA GLY A 10 5.68 17.57 -12.42
C GLY A 10 6.43 17.01 -13.64
N PRO A 11 7.74 17.29 -13.81
CA PRO A 11 8.52 16.79 -14.94
C PRO A 11 8.55 15.25 -15.02
N TYR A 12 8.67 14.58 -13.87
CA TYR A 12 8.65 13.12 -13.82
C TYR A 12 7.31 12.55 -14.30
N ARG A 13 6.19 13.13 -13.86
CA ARG A 13 4.85 12.73 -14.34
C ARG A 13 4.69 12.96 -15.84
N GLY A 14 5.18 14.10 -16.35
CA GLY A 14 5.17 14.43 -17.77
C GLY A 14 5.96 13.43 -18.60
N ALA A 15 7.18 13.07 -18.16
CA ALA A 15 8.01 12.07 -18.84
C ALA A 15 7.34 10.70 -18.89
N VAL A 16 6.78 10.23 -17.77
CA VAL A 16 6.03 8.96 -17.72
C VAL A 16 4.83 9.00 -18.67
N ALA A 17 4.06 10.10 -18.70
CA ALA A 17 2.92 10.24 -19.60
C ALA A 17 3.36 10.22 -21.09
N GLY A 18 4.46 10.88 -21.42
CA GLY A 18 5.02 10.87 -22.78
C GLY A 18 5.45 9.47 -23.24
N ILE A 19 6.15 8.72 -22.37
CA ILE A 19 6.55 7.34 -22.68
C ILE A 19 5.33 6.44 -22.90
N ARG A 20 4.29 6.57 -22.06
CA ARG A 20 3.04 5.82 -22.23
C ARG A 20 2.34 6.13 -23.56
N ALA A 21 2.26 7.41 -23.92
CA ALA A 21 1.67 7.83 -25.19
C ALA A 21 2.46 7.25 -26.38
N LEU A 22 3.79 7.25 -26.32
CA LEU A 22 4.64 6.63 -27.34
C LEU A 22 4.44 5.12 -27.43
N LEU A 23 4.43 4.41 -26.30
CA LEU A 23 4.16 2.96 -26.26
C LEU A 23 2.80 2.62 -26.86
N GLY A 24 1.76 3.39 -26.52
CA GLY A 24 0.42 3.26 -27.10
C GLY A 24 0.40 3.51 -28.61
N ALA A 25 1.12 4.51 -29.09
CA ALA A 25 1.19 4.85 -30.52
C ALA A 25 1.85 3.74 -31.36
N VAL A 26 2.80 2.99 -30.80
CA VAL A 26 3.47 1.87 -31.49
C VAL A 26 2.83 0.51 -31.21
N GLY A 27 1.68 0.47 -30.51
CA GLY A 27 0.99 -0.78 -30.16
C GLY A 27 1.75 -1.66 -29.17
N ALA A 28 2.73 -1.12 -28.45
CA ALA A 28 3.52 -1.87 -27.48
C ALA A 28 2.79 -1.99 -26.13
N SER A 29 3.00 -3.11 -25.46
CA SER A 29 2.46 -3.32 -24.11
C SER A 29 3.14 -2.41 -23.08
N GLU A 30 2.34 -1.68 -22.30
CA GLU A 30 2.82 -0.89 -21.16
C GLU A 30 3.26 -1.76 -19.97
N THR A 31 2.97 -3.07 -19.97
CA THR A 31 3.17 -3.93 -18.79
C THR A 31 4.61 -3.94 -18.30
N GLY A 32 5.58 -4.03 -19.21
CA GLY A 32 7.01 -4.01 -18.85
C GLY A 32 7.43 -2.68 -18.25
N PHE A 33 6.93 -1.57 -18.82
CA PHE A 33 7.21 -0.22 -18.33
C PHE A 33 6.60 0.03 -16.95
N ILE A 34 5.33 -0.36 -16.75
CA ILE A 34 4.66 -0.24 -15.45
C ILE A 34 5.38 -1.09 -14.39
N ARG A 35 5.76 -2.33 -14.73
CA ARG A 35 6.52 -3.20 -13.80
C ARG A 35 7.83 -2.54 -13.39
N HIS A 36 8.57 -1.99 -14.35
CA HIS A 36 9.82 -1.28 -14.05
C HIS A 36 9.60 -0.09 -13.09
N LEU A 37 8.56 0.73 -13.30
CA LEU A 37 8.22 1.85 -12.43
C LEU A 37 7.85 1.39 -11.01
N VAL A 38 7.09 0.28 -10.89
CA VAL A 38 6.74 -0.32 -9.61
C VAL A 38 7.99 -0.83 -8.89
N ASP A 39 8.86 -1.57 -9.58
CA ASP A 39 10.08 -2.11 -9.01
C ASP A 39 11.04 -1.01 -8.54
N ASP A 40 11.17 0.08 -9.32
CA ASP A 40 11.98 1.23 -8.92
C ASP A 40 11.43 1.92 -7.68
N ASN A 41 10.12 2.16 -7.64
CA ASN A 41 9.48 2.74 -6.45
C ASN A 41 9.66 1.83 -5.23
N ASN A 42 9.48 0.52 -5.37
CA ASN A 42 9.67 -0.46 -4.29
C ASN A 42 11.12 -0.44 -3.77
N ARG A 43 12.13 -0.36 -4.65
CA ARG A 43 13.53 -0.21 -4.24
C ARG A 43 13.80 1.09 -3.48
N ARG A 44 13.16 2.20 -3.87
CA ARG A 44 13.31 3.50 -3.19
C ARG A 44 12.65 3.48 -1.81
N VAL A 45 11.43 2.99 -1.71
CA VAL A 45 10.70 2.84 -0.44
C VAL A 45 11.47 1.93 0.50
N LYS A 46 11.92 0.74 0.06
CA LYS A 46 12.72 -0.17 0.89
C LYS A 46 13.99 0.49 1.45
N ARG A 47 14.75 1.22 0.61
CA ARG A 47 15.94 1.96 1.05
C ARG A 47 15.62 3.07 2.05
N HIS A 48 14.48 3.74 1.88
CA HIS A 48 14.03 4.77 2.80
C HIS A 48 13.65 4.18 4.16
N LEU A 49 12.82 3.12 4.17
CA LEU A 49 12.34 2.46 5.38
C LEU A 49 13.45 1.75 6.16
N ALA A 50 14.48 1.22 5.47
CA ALA A 50 15.65 0.64 6.13
C ALA A 50 16.39 1.63 7.05
N ARG A 51 16.22 2.95 6.84
CA ARG A 51 16.86 4.00 7.65
C ARG A 51 15.92 4.69 8.63
N HIS A 52 14.61 4.63 8.40
CA HIS A 52 13.64 5.46 9.12
C HIS A 52 12.50 4.67 9.78
N GLY A 53 12.35 3.38 9.48
CA GLY A 53 11.18 2.59 9.90
C GLY A 53 9.88 3.02 9.21
N ALA A 54 8.79 2.35 9.54
CA ALA A 54 7.43 2.72 9.12
C ALA A 54 6.57 2.86 10.38
N GLY A 55 5.84 3.97 10.54
CA GLY A 55 4.91 4.16 11.65
C GLY A 55 3.47 3.81 11.27
N THR A 56 3.09 4.01 10.01
CA THR A 56 1.76 3.65 9.49
C THR A 56 1.87 2.83 8.20
N VAL A 57 1.19 1.68 8.17
CA VAL A 57 1.15 0.77 7.03
C VAL A 57 -0.29 0.60 6.56
N LEU A 58 -0.53 0.67 5.25
CA LEU A 58 -1.79 0.31 4.62
C LEU A 58 -1.66 -1.06 3.93
N LEU A 59 -2.45 -2.02 4.39
CA LEU A 59 -2.57 -3.36 3.83
C LEU A 59 -3.74 -3.42 2.86
N ILE A 60 -3.50 -3.83 1.62
CA ILE A 60 -4.52 -4.07 0.60
C ILE A 60 -4.64 -5.58 0.44
N LEU A 61 -5.79 -6.13 0.82
CA LEU A 61 -6.05 -7.57 0.82
C LEU A 61 -7.14 -7.91 -0.22
N PRO A 62 -6.93 -8.92 -1.09
CA PRO A 62 -7.75 -9.11 -2.29
C PRO A 62 -9.15 -9.66 -2.01
N ARG A 63 -9.31 -10.45 -0.95
CA ARG A 63 -10.62 -10.94 -0.47
C ARG A 63 -10.59 -11.05 1.05
N CYS A 64 -11.72 -10.73 1.67
CA CYS A 64 -11.86 -10.55 3.11
C CYS A 64 -11.32 -11.78 3.87
N VAL A 65 -10.33 -11.54 4.72
CA VAL A 65 -9.78 -12.51 5.68
C VAL A 65 -10.73 -12.69 6.88
N LYS A 66 -11.78 -11.87 6.97
CA LYS A 66 -12.77 -11.87 8.05
C LYS A 66 -13.63 -13.14 8.00
N ARG A 67 -13.68 -13.90 9.11
CA ARG A 67 -14.67 -14.97 9.27
C ARG A 67 -16.08 -14.39 9.39
N LYS A 68 -17.09 -15.14 8.94
CA LYS A 68 -18.50 -14.74 8.96
C LYS A 68 -18.99 -14.29 10.36
N CYS A 69 -18.43 -14.85 11.43
CA CYS A 69 -18.81 -14.59 12.82
C CYS A 69 -18.06 -13.42 13.47
N CYS A 70 -17.18 -12.73 12.74
CA CYS A 70 -16.45 -11.59 13.30
C CYS A 70 -17.35 -10.34 13.25
N GLU A 71 -17.69 -9.78 14.40
CA GLU A 71 -18.52 -8.57 14.49
C GLU A 71 -17.72 -7.28 14.21
N LEU A 72 -16.40 -7.33 14.40
CA LEU A 72 -15.52 -6.20 14.20
C LEU A 72 -15.40 -5.84 12.72
N ASP A 73 -15.61 -4.57 12.36
CA ASP A 73 -15.27 -4.06 11.04
C ASP A 73 -13.82 -3.54 11.03
N PRO A 74 -12.87 -4.27 10.44
CA PRO A 74 -11.49 -3.82 10.30
C PRO A 74 -11.31 -2.69 9.28
N ALA A 75 -12.37 -2.20 8.63
CA ALA A 75 -12.27 -1.09 7.69
C ALA A 75 -11.62 0.13 8.37
N GLY A 76 -10.36 0.40 8.01
CA GLY A 76 -9.60 1.54 8.52
C GLY A 76 -8.76 1.29 9.79
N SER A 77 -8.83 0.14 10.46
CA SER A 77 -7.91 -0.20 11.57
C SER A 77 -7.96 -1.68 11.96
N LEU A 78 -6.81 -2.26 12.34
CA LEU A 78 -6.71 -3.59 12.93
C LEU A 78 -6.77 -3.63 14.46
N ALA A 79 -6.90 -2.48 15.14
CA ALA A 79 -6.82 -2.43 16.61
C ALA A 79 -7.84 -3.35 17.31
N GLY A 80 -9.05 -3.51 16.75
CA GLY A 80 -10.05 -4.42 17.31
C GLY A 80 -9.77 -5.91 17.10
N CYS A 81 -8.89 -6.29 16.16
CA CYS A 81 -8.71 -7.70 15.77
C CYS A 81 -7.81 -8.52 16.69
N ILE A 82 -7.21 -7.92 17.73
CA ILE A 82 -6.24 -8.59 18.61
C ILE A 82 -6.90 -9.72 19.42
N ASP A 83 -8.20 -9.61 19.71
CA ASP A 83 -8.86 -10.48 20.69
C ASP A 83 -9.50 -11.74 20.08
N CYS A 84 -10.01 -11.70 18.85
CA CYS A 84 -10.83 -12.81 18.32
C CYS A 84 -10.04 -14.02 17.82
N ARG A 85 -8.76 -13.84 17.42
CA ARG A 85 -7.79 -14.87 16.94
C ARG A 85 -8.26 -15.85 15.85
N ASP A 86 -9.46 -15.66 15.32
CA ASP A 86 -10.08 -16.58 14.37
C ASP A 86 -9.64 -16.35 12.91
N CYS A 87 -8.90 -15.28 12.62
CA CYS A 87 -8.47 -14.97 11.27
C CYS A 87 -7.06 -14.39 11.22
N ALA A 88 -6.42 -14.46 10.04
CA ALA A 88 -5.05 -13.96 9.86
C ALA A 88 -4.90 -12.44 10.10
N LEU A 89 -6.01 -11.69 10.19
CA LEU A 89 -5.96 -10.28 10.64
C LEU A 89 -5.53 -10.16 12.11
N GLY A 90 -5.84 -11.14 12.96
CA GLY A 90 -5.39 -11.14 14.35
C GLY A 90 -3.87 -11.34 14.47
N ASP A 91 -3.28 -12.17 13.62
CA ASP A 91 -1.82 -12.31 13.52
C ASP A 91 -1.17 -11.01 13.03
N LEU A 92 -1.74 -10.38 12.01
CA LEU A 92 -1.28 -9.10 11.50
C LEU A 92 -1.41 -7.98 12.54
N ALA A 93 -2.49 -7.96 13.32
CA ALA A 93 -2.70 -7.00 14.40
C ALA A 93 -1.64 -7.16 15.50
N ARG A 94 -1.27 -8.41 15.83
CA ARG A 94 -0.20 -8.70 16.80
C ARG A 94 1.17 -8.24 16.31
N ILE A 95 1.49 -8.51 15.05
CA ILE A 95 2.74 -8.04 14.44
C ILE A 95 2.77 -6.50 14.47
N ALA A 96 1.68 -5.86 14.05
CA ALA A 96 1.55 -4.40 14.07
C ALA A 96 1.79 -3.84 15.49
N ALA A 97 1.18 -4.43 16.52
CA ALA A 97 1.40 -4.05 17.91
C ALA A 97 2.84 -4.29 18.39
N ALA A 98 3.45 -5.44 18.04
CA ALA A 98 4.81 -5.79 18.44
C ALA A 98 5.88 -4.84 17.88
N TYR A 99 5.60 -4.22 16.72
CA TYR A 99 6.50 -3.26 16.08
C TYR A 99 6.06 -1.79 16.27
N ASP A 100 5.03 -1.53 17.09
CA ASP A 100 4.42 -0.20 17.28
C ASP A 100 4.03 0.50 15.97
N VAL A 101 3.39 -0.26 15.07
CA VAL A 101 2.98 0.19 13.75
C VAL A 101 1.46 0.26 13.66
N ARG A 102 0.93 1.38 13.18
CA ARG A 102 -0.49 1.51 12.85
C ARG A 102 -0.80 0.80 11.53
N ALA A 103 -1.54 -0.30 11.58
CA ALA A 103 -1.99 -1.04 10.41
C ALA A 103 -3.43 -0.67 10.01
N LEU A 104 -3.59 -0.17 8.78
CA LEU A 104 -4.86 0.09 8.11
C LEU A 104 -5.15 -1.03 7.11
N VAL A 105 -6.41 -1.42 6.92
CA VAL A 105 -6.77 -2.44 5.93
C VAL A 105 -7.80 -1.94 4.94
N ALA A 106 -7.56 -2.23 3.66
CA ALA A 106 -8.49 -2.02 2.57
C ALA A 106 -8.78 -3.34 1.84
N TYR A 107 -10.06 -3.64 1.64
CA TYR A 107 -10.53 -4.83 0.90
C TYR A 107 -10.94 -4.53 -0.53
N ARG A 108 -11.01 -3.25 -0.90
CA ARG A 108 -11.42 -2.75 -2.21
C ARG A 108 -10.59 -1.56 -2.61
N SER A 109 -10.32 -1.42 -3.91
CA SER A 109 -9.43 -0.39 -4.44
C SER A 109 -9.88 1.03 -4.08
N HIS A 110 -11.19 1.33 -4.14
CA HIS A 110 -11.70 2.66 -3.77
C HIS A 110 -11.44 3.00 -2.29
N ILE A 111 -11.54 2.02 -1.38
CA ILE A 111 -11.21 2.17 0.04
C ILE A 111 -9.71 2.41 0.20
N ALA A 112 -8.89 1.63 -0.52
CA ALA A 112 -7.43 1.78 -0.50
C ALA A 112 -7.01 3.19 -0.95
N PHE A 113 -7.59 3.71 -2.03
CA PHE A 113 -7.29 5.06 -2.52
C PHE A 113 -7.73 6.15 -1.52
N ALA A 114 -8.91 6.00 -0.92
CA ALA A 114 -9.39 6.94 0.09
C ALA A 114 -8.47 6.95 1.32
N LEU A 115 -8.09 5.77 1.82
CA LEU A 115 -7.16 5.63 2.95
C LEU A 115 -5.77 6.19 2.62
N ALA A 116 -5.21 5.86 1.45
CA ALA A 116 -3.88 6.35 1.05
C ALA A 116 -3.83 7.89 0.98
N ARG A 117 -4.89 8.53 0.48
CA ARG A 117 -4.97 10.00 0.41
C ARG A 117 -5.13 10.65 1.78
N ARG A 118 -5.99 10.09 2.62
CA ARG A 118 -6.33 10.63 3.93
C ARG A 118 -5.23 10.41 4.95
N GLU A 119 -4.75 9.18 5.08
CA GLU A 119 -3.83 8.74 6.13
C GLU A 119 -2.37 8.89 5.74
N ARG A 120 -2.06 8.97 4.43
CA ARG A 120 -0.69 9.10 3.89
C ARG A 120 0.29 8.11 4.53
N PRO A 121 0.02 6.79 4.41
CA PRO A 121 0.83 5.76 5.06
C PRO A 121 2.29 5.79 4.56
N ASP A 122 3.21 5.36 5.42
CA ASP A 122 4.64 5.25 5.10
C ASP A 122 4.93 4.09 4.13
N LEU A 123 4.10 3.05 4.19
CA LEU A 123 4.20 1.85 3.38
C LEU A 123 2.81 1.34 2.98
N ILE A 124 2.68 0.92 1.74
CA ILE A 124 1.52 0.17 1.24
C ILE A 124 1.99 -1.24 0.88
N LEU A 125 1.35 -2.25 1.43
CA LEU A 125 1.53 -3.65 1.04
C LEU A 125 0.28 -4.12 0.31
N ALA A 126 0.45 -4.63 -0.91
CA ALA A 126 -0.64 -5.14 -1.74
C ALA A 126 -0.32 -6.58 -2.15
N ALA A 127 -1.30 -7.47 -1.98
CA ALA A 127 -1.23 -8.90 -2.29
C ALA A 127 -2.37 -9.33 -3.22
#